data_AF-A0A815K7B7-F1
#
_entry.id   AF-A0A815K7B7-F1
#
_cell.length_a   1.000
_cell.length_b   1.000
_cell.length_c   1.000
_cell.angle_alpha   90.00
_cell.angle_beta   90.00
_cell.angle_gamma   90.00
#
_symmetry.space_group_name_H-M   'P 1'
#
loop_
_entity.id
_entity.type
_entity.pdbx_description
1 polymer ?
#
loop_
_entity_poly.entity_id
_entity_poly.type
_entity_poly.pdbx_seq_one_letter_code
_entity_poly.pdbx_strand_id
1 'polypeptide(L)'
;MSTVATASSYFEEQSVEPQIRHRLVKPVENKMIPLFTRRYTSSRSFYSIRNLLFILIFITFVFILYSSLSLSPLLRFLDPYSYVLVIDAGSTGTRIHVYKFRAATDNENGDTFVLKNEVFKERKPGLSSFADQVDGAEDQIDELLKIALQLVSWHAYELDHGLPRDGSLLKMDRYKQKFGEARIKQMLPTMMETGKQEGIQFSFGGKIGSTFDSHRLLYYVKQQENGEQKQNALINVLFRAYFEQEQDLADHQVLIKAAEEIGQDGNQVKQFLQSDQYKKEIQDEINHSQQEGISGVPHFVINDKVELSGAQDPQQFLQAFRKAGIAF
;
A
#
# COMPACT_ATOMS: atom_id res chain seq x y z
N MET A 1 -14.15 3.32 -7.76
CA MET A 1 -12.78 3.06 -8.21
C MET A 1 -11.93 2.80 -6.99
N SER A 2 -11.19 1.69 -7.00
CA SER A 2 -10.69 1.04 -5.80
C SER A 2 -9.33 0.46 -6.11
N THR A 3 -8.29 0.91 -5.43
CA THR A 3 -6.91 0.60 -5.81
C THR A 3 -6.03 0.34 -4.60
N VAL A 4 -5.05 -0.55 -4.78
CA VAL A 4 -4.01 -0.90 -3.79
C VAL A 4 -2.70 -0.21 -4.19
N ALA A 5 -1.97 0.34 -3.22
CA ALA A 5 -0.70 1.03 -3.42
C ALA A 5 0.43 0.34 -2.63
N THR A 6 1.64 0.29 -3.20
CA THR A 6 2.77 -0.52 -2.68
C THR A 6 4.08 0.27 -2.65
N ALA A 7 4.94 0.00 -1.65
CA ALA A 7 6.29 0.55 -1.53
C ALA A 7 7.23 -0.50 -0.90
N SER A 8 8.49 -0.54 -1.35
CA SER A 8 9.54 -1.48 -0.91
C SER A 8 10.78 -0.71 -0.43
N SER A 9 11.61 -1.31 0.45
CA SER A 9 12.99 -0.90 0.74
C SER A 9 13.79 -2.03 1.43
N TYR A 10 15.10 -2.09 1.20
CA TYR A 10 16.01 -3.16 1.64
C TYR A 10 16.95 -2.74 2.78
N PHE A 11 17.39 -3.74 3.56
CA PHE A 11 18.28 -3.68 4.72
C PHE A 11 19.76 -3.91 4.31
N GLU A 12 20.68 -3.20 4.97
CA GLU A 12 22.05 -3.66 5.16
C GLU A 12 22.54 -3.16 6.53
N GLU A 13 22.86 -4.07 7.46
CA GLU A 13 23.58 -3.74 8.69
C GLU A 13 24.65 -4.81 8.95
N GLN A 14 25.91 -4.39 8.95
CA GLN A 14 27.08 -5.20 9.26
C GLN A 14 27.32 -5.26 10.77
N SER A 15 27.71 -6.45 11.22
CA SER A 15 28.11 -6.83 12.58
C SER A 15 29.37 -6.11 13.09
N VAL A 16 29.37 -5.69 14.36
CA VAL A 16 30.58 -5.58 15.20
C VAL A 16 30.26 -5.93 16.67
N GLU A 17 30.89 -6.97 17.20
CA GLU A 17 31.03 -7.25 18.64
C GLU A 17 32.41 -6.72 19.10
N PRO A 18 32.60 -6.29 20.37
CA PRO A 18 33.34 -7.16 21.29
C PRO A 18 33.04 -7.04 22.82
N GLN A 19 33.03 -8.22 23.46
CA GLN A 19 33.57 -8.67 24.75
C GLN A 19 33.54 -7.85 26.09
N ILE A 20 32.81 -8.44 27.05
CA ILE A 20 33.14 -8.89 28.44
C ILE A 20 33.74 -7.92 29.49
N ARG A 21 33.07 -7.82 30.67
CA ARG A 21 33.68 -7.92 32.03
C ARG A 21 32.68 -8.28 33.14
N HIS A 22 33.13 -9.16 34.05
CA HIS A 22 32.42 -9.75 35.20
C HIS A 22 32.11 -8.80 36.37
N ARG A 23 31.03 -9.08 37.13
CA ARG A 23 31.03 -8.93 38.60
C ARG A 23 30.01 -9.83 39.31
N LEU A 24 30.51 -10.59 40.29
CA LEU A 24 29.81 -11.44 41.25
C LEU A 24 29.24 -10.61 42.41
N VAL A 25 28.04 -10.94 42.91
CA VAL A 25 27.62 -10.71 44.31
C VAL A 25 26.72 -11.87 44.78
N LYS A 26 26.98 -12.35 46.02
CA LYS A 26 26.37 -13.49 46.72
C LYS A 26 25.37 -13.01 47.82
N PRO A 27 24.62 -13.91 48.51
CA PRO A 27 23.22 -13.73 48.92
C PRO A 27 23.03 -13.19 50.34
N VAL A 28 21.77 -12.86 50.69
CA VAL A 28 21.34 -12.63 52.08
C VAL A 28 20.13 -13.50 52.41
N GLU A 29 20.24 -14.23 53.53
CA GLU A 29 19.30 -15.20 54.09
C GLU A 29 18.19 -14.57 54.96
N ASN A 30 17.06 -15.29 54.97
CA ASN A 30 16.10 -15.55 56.06
C ASN A 30 15.37 -14.40 56.78
N LYS A 31 14.03 -14.53 56.81
CA LYS A 31 13.28 -14.74 58.07
C LYS A 31 11.87 -15.28 57.83
N MET A 32 11.56 -16.39 58.52
CA MET A 32 10.24 -17.01 58.64
C MET A 32 9.31 -16.21 59.56
N ILE A 33 8.00 -16.22 59.27
CA ILE A 33 6.92 -16.20 60.29
C ILE A 33 5.79 -17.15 59.82
N PRO A 34 5.30 -18.08 60.67
CA PRO A 34 4.25 -19.03 60.33
C PRO A 34 2.84 -18.58 60.79
N LEU A 35 1.78 -19.08 60.15
CA LEU A 35 0.71 -19.90 60.77
C LEU A 35 -0.60 -19.96 59.94
N PHE A 36 -1.28 -21.11 60.08
CA PHE A 36 -2.68 -21.45 59.78
C PHE A 36 -3.09 -21.93 58.36
N THR A 37 -2.87 -23.23 58.18
CA THR A 37 -3.80 -24.27 57.65
C THR A 37 -4.95 -23.88 56.73
N ARG A 38 -4.89 -24.34 55.48
CA ARG A 38 -6.03 -24.97 54.80
C ARG A 38 -5.51 -25.96 53.75
N ARG A 39 -5.94 -27.23 53.84
CA ARG A 39 -5.63 -28.27 52.84
C ARG A 39 -6.20 -27.84 51.49
N TYR A 40 -5.36 -27.76 50.48
CA TYR A 40 -5.76 -27.85 49.07
C TYR A 40 -4.88 -28.88 48.38
N THR A 41 -5.56 -29.78 47.68
CA THR A 41 -5.05 -31.02 47.10
C THR A 41 -4.04 -30.77 45.99
N SER A 42 -3.03 -31.63 45.91
CA SER A 42 -1.98 -31.56 44.88
C SER A 42 -2.51 -31.90 43.49
N SER A 43 -2.25 -31.05 42.51
CA SER A 43 -2.09 -31.45 41.12
C SER A 43 -0.93 -30.66 40.50
N ARG A 44 0.30 -31.11 40.78
CA ARG A 44 1.45 -30.65 39.99
C ARG A 44 1.32 -31.26 38.60
N SER A 45 0.85 -30.45 37.65
CA SER A 45 0.95 -30.74 36.22
C SER A 45 2.44 -30.83 35.86
N PHE A 46 2.97 -32.04 35.79
CA PHE A 46 4.26 -32.29 35.17
C PHE A 46 4.05 -32.20 33.64
N TYR A 47 4.35 -31.05 33.06
CA TYR A 47 4.59 -30.99 31.63
C TYR A 47 5.81 -31.87 31.34
N SER A 48 5.57 -33.08 30.81
CA SER A 48 6.63 -34.01 30.41
C SER A 48 7.62 -33.30 29.48
N ILE A 49 8.92 -33.56 29.63
CA ILE A 49 9.98 -33.00 28.77
C ILE A 49 9.66 -33.21 27.28
N ARG A 50 8.91 -34.28 26.93
CA ARG A 50 8.35 -34.49 25.57
C ARG A 50 7.39 -33.38 25.13
N ASN A 51 6.50 -32.91 26.01
CA ASN A 51 5.55 -31.85 25.70
C ASN A 51 6.26 -30.49 25.55
N LEU A 52 7.31 -30.24 26.35
CA LEU A 52 8.13 -29.04 26.22
C LEU A 52 8.93 -29.02 24.91
N LEU A 53 9.47 -30.17 24.49
CA LEU A 53 10.17 -30.32 23.21
C LEU A 53 9.21 -30.17 22.02
N PHE A 54 8.00 -30.72 22.11
CA PHE A 54 6.95 -30.54 21.10
C PHE A 54 6.49 -29.09 21.00
N ILE A 55 6.32 -28.39 22.13
CA ILE A 55 5.98 -26.96 22.14
C ILE A 55 7.13 -26.15 21.54
N LEU A 56 8.38 -26.48 21.86
CA LEU A 56 9.53 -25.79 21.29
C LEU A 56 9.58 -26.00 19.77
N ILE A 57 9.50 -27.26 19.29
CA ILE A 57 9.47 -27.58 17.86
C ILE A 57 8.27 -26.93 17.16
N PHE A 58 7.10 -26.91 17.80
CA PHE A 58 5.91 -26.26 17.25
C PHE A 58 6.08 -24.73 17.19
N ILE A 59 6.68 -24.10 18.20
CA ILE A 59 7.00 -22.67 18.19
C ILE A 59 8.06 -22.40 17.12
N THR A 60 9.12 -23.19 17.00
CA THR A 60 10.15 -23.01 15.97
C THR A 60 9.58 -23.28 14.58
N PHE A 61 8.67 -24.25 14.42
CA PHE A 61 8.01 -24.54 13.15
C PHE A 61 7.00 -23.45 12.79
N VAL A 62 6.21 -22.95 13.73
CA VAL A 62 5.34 -21.77 13.54
C VAL A 62 6.18 -20.54 13.24
N PHE A 63 7.34 -20.36 13.88
CA PHE A 63 8.26 -19.25 13.62
C PHE A 63 8.94 -19.39 12.25
N ILE A 64 9.34 -20.60 11.83
CA ILE A 64 9.85 -20.90 10.49
C ILE A 64 8.74 -20.69 9.46
N LEU A 65 7.50 -21.12 9.73
CA LEU A 65 6.35 -20.88 8.88
C LEU A 65 6.02 -19.38 8.78
N TYR A 66 6.14 -18.63 9.89
CA TYR A 66 5.98 -17.17 9.92
C TYR A 66 7.12 -16.42 9.22
N SER A 67 8.34 -16.93 9.31
CA SER A 67 9.52 -16.32 8.67
C SER A 67 9.70 -16.76 7.21
N SER A 68 9.06 -17.84 6.78
CA SER A 68 8.96 -18.29 5.38
C SER A 68 7.67 -17.84 4.69
N LEU A 69 6.65 -17.38 5.44
CA LEU A 69 5.62 -16.49 4.92
C LEU A 69 6.23 -15.08 4.79
N SER A 70 6.97 -14.83 3.71
CA SER A 70 6.97 -13.45 3.22
C SER A 70 5.56 -13.17 2.72
N LEU A 71 4.82 -12.27 3.37
CA LEU A 71 3.58 -11.73 2.81
C LEU A 71 3.93 -11.07 1.45
N SER A 72 3.16 -11.04 0.37
CA SER A 72 2.06 -11.87 -0.12
C SER A 72 2.47 -12.32 -1.54
N PRO A 73 2.21 -13.57 -1.98
CA PRO A 73 2.38 -13.99 -3.38
C PRO A 73 1.70 -13.02 -4.38
N LEU A 74 0.62 -12.37 -3.91
CA LEU A 74 -0.05 -11.25 -4.57
C LEU A 74 0.90 -10.15 -5.01
N LEU A 75 1.72 -9.59 -4.13
CA LEU A 75 2.61 -8.47 -4.51
C LEU A 75 3.61 -8.87 -5.58
N ARG A 76 4.24 -10.05 -5.46
CA ARG A 76 5.19 -10.51 -6.49
C ARG A 76 4.50 -10.77 -7.83
N PHE A 77 3.24 -11.19 -7.80
CA PHE A 77 2.42 -11.35 -8.99
C PHE A 77 1.98 -10.01 -9.59
N LEU A 78 1.58 -9.04 -8.75
CA LEU A 78 1.01 -7.76 -9.14
C LEU A 78 2.06 -6.70 -9.50
N ASP A 79 3.15 -6.62 -8.76
CA ASP A 79 4.28 -5.73 -8.98
C ASP A 79 5.62 -6.46 -8.70
N PRO A 80 6.32 -6.96 -9.74
CA PRO A 80 7.58 -7.69 -9.57
C PRO A 80 8.76 -6.77 -9.23
N TYR A 81 8.50 -5.49 -8.96
CA TYR A 81 9.52 -4.48 -8.74
C TYR A 81 9.61 -4.06 -7.27
N SER A 82 10.84 -3.83 -6.82
CA SER A 82 11.15 -3.24 -5.52
C SER A 82 11.67 -1.83 -5.72
N TYR A 83 11.19 -0.89 -4.93
CA TYR A 83 11.65 0.50 -4.96
C TYR A 83 12.67 0.74 -3.84
N VAL A 84 13.53 1.75 -3.99
CA VAL A 84 14.34 2.30 -2.91
C VAL A 84 14.25 3.81 -3.00
N LEU A 85 13.78 4.43 -1.93
CA LEU A 85 13.70 5.88 -1.81
C LEU A 85 14.82 6.36 -0.88
N VAL A 86 15.70 7.21 -1.39
CA VAL A 86 16.74 7.88 -0.60
C VAL A 86 16.45 9.37 -0.60
N ILE A 87 16.24 9.94 0.58
CA ILE A 87 16.15 11.39 0.77
C ILE A 87 17.46 11.85 1.41
N ASP A 88 18.20 12.70 0.71
CA ASP A 88 19.43 13.31 1.21
C ASP A 88 19.15 14.79 1.53
N ALA A 89 19.11 15.10 2.82
CA ALA A 89 18.88 16.44 3.35
C ALA A 89 20.21 17.17 3.60
N GLY A 90 20.86 17.61 2.52
CA GLY A 90 22.12 18.35 2.58
C GLY A 90 21.95 19.85 2.86
N SER A 91 23.06 20.52 3.17
CA SER A 91 23.09 21.97 3.36
C SER A 91 23.13 22.76 2.05
N THR A 92 23.70 22.16 1.01
CA THR A 92 23.86 22.76 -0.32
C THR A 92 22.73 22.40 -1.29
N GLY A 93 21.92 21.40 -0.94
CA GLY A 93 20.76 20.96 -1.68
C GLY A 93 20.07 19.79 -0.97
N THR A 94 18.77 19.65 -1.18
CA THR A 94 17.99 18.50 -0.73
C THR A 94 17.55 17.69 -1.93
N ARG A 95 17.69 16.38 -1.82
CA ARG A 95 17.63 15.48 -2.97
C ARG A 95 16.78 14.26 -2.68
N ILE A 96 16.19 13.73 -3.74
CA ILE A 96 15.52 12.44 -3.73
C ILE A 96 16.11 11.57 -4.83
N HIS A 97 16.45 10.33 -4.48
CA HIS A 97 16.76 9.27 -5.41
C HIS A 97 15.71 8.19 -5.27
N VAL A 98 15.07 7.82 -6.37
CA VAL A 98 14.16 6.67 -6.41
C VAL A 98 14.72 5.65 -7.36
N TYR A 99 15.16 4.52 -6.82
CA TYR A 99 15.60 3.37 -7.60
C TYR A 99 14.46 2.38 -7.73
N LYS A 100 14.33 1.77 -8.90
CA LYS A 100 13.40 0.68 -9.16
C LYS A 100 14.20 -0.54 -9.59
N PHE A 101 14.01 -1.64 -8.90
CA PHE A 101 14.68 -2.91 -9.15
C PHE A 101 13.67 -3.98 -9.52
N ARG A 102 14.09 -4.97 -10.29
CA ARG A 102 13.39 -6.24 -10.48
C ARG A 102 14.22 -7.34 -9.85
N ALA A 103 13.60 -8.38 -9.28
CA ALA A 103 14.33 -9.60 -8.96
C ALA A 103 15.01 -10.16 -10.22
N ALA A 104 16.28 -10.56 -10.11
CA ALA A 104 16.97 -11.24 -11.20
C ALA A 104 16.31 -12.61 -11.43
N THR A 105 16.03 -12.95 -12.70
CA THR A 105 15.49 -14.26 -13.07
C THR A 105 16.58 -15.29 -13.30
N ASP A 106 17.78 -14.83 -13.63
CA ASP A 106 18.90 -15.65 -14.05
C ASP A 106 20.10 -15.28 -13.17
N ASN A 107 20.45 -16.16 -12.24
CA ASN A 107 21.56 -15.98 -11.29
C ASN A 107 22.95 -16.16 -11.93
N GLU A 108 23.08 -16.01 -13.26
CA GLU A 108 24.34 -16.29 -13.97
C GLU A 108 25.48 -15.36 -13.52
N ASN A 109 25.16 -14.14 -13.05
CA ASN A 109 26.13 -13.16 -12.54
C ASN A 109 26.13 -13.03 -11.01
N GLY A 110 25.29 -13.78 -10.29
CA GLY A 110 25.13 -13.65 -8.82
C GLY A 110 24.33 -12.42 -8.37
N ASP A 111 23.86 -11.58 -9.28
CA ASP A 111 23.02 -10.43 -8.97
C ASP A 111 21.63 -10.87 -8.47
N THR A 112 21.20 -10.36 -7.32
CA THR A 112 19.86 -10.64 -6.78
C THR A 112 18.80 -9.69 -7.37
N PHE A 113 19.22 -8.51 -7.82
CA PHE A 113 18.34 -7.45 -8.31
C PHE A 113 18.92 -6.78 -9.57
N VAL A 114 18.04 -6.40 -10.50
CA VAL A 114 18.37 -5.67 -11.73
C VAL A 114 17.75 -4.29 -11.65
N LEU A 115 18.57 -3.23 -11.72
CA LEU A 115 18.08 -1.85 -11.80
C LEU A 115 17.29 -1.63 -13.10
N LYS A 116 16.10 -1.04 -12.99
CA LYS A 116 15.17 -0.78 -14.09
C LYS A 116 14.94 0.69 -14.32
N ASN A 117 14.94 1.48 -13.26
CA ASN A 117 14.78 2.92 -13.34
C ASN A 117 15.51 3.61 -12.19
N GLU A 118 15.99 4.82 -12.43
CA GLU A 118 16.54 5.72 -11.44
C GLU A 118 15.95 7.12 -11.68
N VAL A 119 15.34 7.69 -10.64
CA VAL A 119 14.86 9.06 -10.64
C VAL A 119 15.68 9.86 -9.66
N PHE A 120 16.39 10.88 -10.14
CA PHE A 120 17.15 11.81 -9.32
C PHE A 120 16.56 13.22 -9.43
N LYS A 121 16.26 13.85 -8.30
CA LYS A 121 15.93 15.28 -8.24
C LYS A 121 16.63 15.96 -7.09
N GLU A 122 17.17 17.14 -7.35
CA GLU A 122 17.74 18.05 -6.36
C GLU A 122 17.00 19.39 -6.39
N ARG A 123 16.83 19.98 -5.20
CA ARG A 123 16.40 21.37 -5.02
C ARG A 123 17.42 22.11 -4.16
N LYS A 124 17.58 23.41 -4.46
CA LYS A 124 18.49 24.33 -3.76
C LYS A 124 17.71 25.55 -3.25
N PRO A 125 18.11 26.16 -2.12
CA PRO A 125 19.20 25.73 -1.24
C PRO A 125 18.85 24.44 -0.48
N GLY A 126 19.79 23.85 0.27
CA GLY A 126 19.51 22.65 1.05
C GLY A 126 18.67 22.94 2.29
N LEU A 127 18.00 21.92 2.83
CA LEU A 127 17.07 22.03 3.97
C LEU A 127 17.66 22.77 5.17
N SER A 128 18.96 22.61 5.46
CA SER A 128 19.61 23.32 6.57
C SER A 128 19.65 24.85 6.39
N SER A 129 19.40 25.35 5.18
CA SER A 129 19.33 26.78 4.87
C SER A 129 17.99 27.41 5.27
N PHE A 130 16.99 26.59 5.59
CA PHE A 130 15.64 27.01 5.99
C PHE A 130 15.44 26.94 7.51
N ALA A 131 16.51 27.01 8.31
CA ALA A 131 16.45 26.84 9.77
C ALA A 131 15.39 27.72 10.47
N ASP A 132 15.10 28.90 9.90
CA ASP A 132 14.10 29.85 10.42
C ASP A 132 12.86 29.99 9.50
N GLN A 133 12.73 29.18 8.45
CA GLN A 133 11.68 29.26 7.42
C GLN A 133 11.05 27.89 7.16
N VAL A 134 10.27 27.41 8.13
CA VAL A 134 9.62 26.09 8.09
C VAL A 134 8.78 25.89 6.82
N ASP A 135 8.00 26.89 6.41
CA ASP A 135 7.15 26.81 5.21
C ASP A 135 7.99 26.57 3.93
N GLY A 136 9.14 27.24 3.81
CA GLY A 136 10.02 27.07 2.65
C GLY A 136 10.70 25.69 2.60
N ALA A 137 10.97 25.10 3.77
CA ALA A 137 11.49 23.73 3.87
C ALA A 137 10.41 22.70 3.50
N GLU A 138 9.17 22.91 3.95
CA GLU A 138 8.02 22.06 3.66
C GLU A 138 7.72 22.02 2.17
N ASP A 139 7.58 23.18 1.52
CA ASP A 139 7.33 23.29 0.08
C ASP A 139 8.36 22.50 -0.75
N GLN A 140 9.65 22.56 -0.35
CA GLN A 140 10.72 21.86 -1.03
C GLN A 140 10.62 20.34 -0.86
N ILE A 141 10.31 19.86 0.35
CA ILE A 141 10.13 18.42 0.61
C ILE A 141 8.90 17.92 -0.15
N ASP A 142 7.80 18.68 -0.12
CA ASP A 142 6.56 18.33 -0.80
C ASP A 142 6.73 18.13 -2.29
N GLU A 143 7.48 19.00 -2.95
CA GLU A 143 7.81 18.82 -4.37
C GLU A 143 8.65 17.57 -4.64
N LEU A 144 9.60 17.25 -3.76
CA LEU A 144 10.42 16.04 -3.90
C LEU A 144 9.57 14.79 -3.65
N LEU A 145 8.69 14.80 -2.65
CA LEU A 145 7.76 13.70 -2.38
C LEU A 145 6.75 13.51 -3.51
N LYS A 146 6.27 14.59 -4.14
CA LYS A 146 5.42 14.51 -5.34
C LYS A 146 6.08 13.71 -6.45
N ILE A 147 7.41 13.78 -6.60
CA ILE A 147 8.14 12.97 -7.57
C ILE A 147 8.16 11.50 -7.19
N ALA A 148 8.36 11.18 -5.90
CA ALA A 148 8.29 9.79 -5.43
C ALA A 148 6.89 9.20 -5.58
N LEU A 149 5.84 9.98 -5.29
CA LEU A 149 4.44 9.55 -5.40
C LEU A 149 4.03 9.21 -6.84
N GLN A 150 4.68 9.79 -7.84
CA GLN A 150 4.45 9.45 -9.25
C GLN A 150 4.87 8.02 -9.60
N LEU A 151 5.64 7.36 -8.73
CA LEU A 151 6.14 5.99 -8.93
C LEU A 151 5.32 4.96 -8.15
N VAL A 152 4.28 5.37 -7.43
CA VAL A 152 3.36 4.46 -6.75
C VAL A 152 2.50 3.73 -7.78
N SER A 153 2.63 2.40 -7.81
CA SER A 153 1.79 1.51 -8.60
C SER A 153 0.39 1.40 -8.02
N TRP A 154 -0.62 1.38 -8.91
CA TRP A 154 -2.01 1.11 -8.56
C TRP A 154 -2.46 -0.26 -9.10
N HIS A 155 -3.18 -1.01 -8.29
CA HIS A 155 -3.70 -2.34 -8.63
C HIS A 155 -5.23 -2.40 -8.67
N ALA A 156 -5.79 -3.23 -9.56
CA ALA A 156 -7.21 -3.30 -9.79
C ALA A 156 -7.98 -4.03 -8.66
N TYR A 157 -9.11 -3.44 -8.25
CA TYR A 157 -10.06 -4.07 -7.34
C TYR A 157 -11.48 -3.58 -7.68
N GLU A 158 -12.45 -4.49 -7.83
CA GLU A 158 -13.86 -4.12 -8.02
C GLU A 158 -14.67 -4.35 -6.73
N LEU A 159 -15.33 -3.29 -6.22
CA LEU A 159 -16.16 -3.37 -5.00
C LEU A 159 -17.53 -4.03 -5.21
N ASP A 160 -17.98 -4.12 -6.45
CA ASP A 160 -19.33 -4.53 -6.79
C ASP A 160 -19.37 -5.25 -8.15
N HIS A 161 -19.16 -6.56 -8.13
CA HIS A 161 -19.24 -7.43 -9.31
C HIS A 161 -20.66 -7.57 -9.87
N GLY A 162 -21.67 -7.06 -9.18
CA GLY A 162 -23.05 -7.06 -9.66
C GLY A 162 -23.37 -5.88 -10.57
N LEU A 163 -22.45 -4.94 -10.76
CA LEU A 163 -22.64 -3.82 -11.68
C LEU A 163 -22.60 -4.29 -13.15
N PRO A 164 -23.43 -3.71 -14.02
CA PRO A 164 -23.43 -4.08 -15.43
C PRO A 164 -22.07 -3.77 -16.08
N ARG A 165 -21.59 -4.69 -16.92
CA ARG A 165 -20.43 -4.43 -17.80
C ARG A 165 -20.81 -3.61 -19.03
N ASP A 166 -22.05 -3.78 -19.50
CA ASP A 166 -22.59 -3.02 -20.63
C ASP A 166 -23.64 -2.02 -20.10
N GLY A 167 -23.24 -0.75 -20.02
CA GLY A 167 -24.10 0.33 -19.51
C GLY A 167 -23.99 0.54 -18.01
N SER A 168 -24.93 1.32 -17.47
CA SER A 168 -24.85 1.83 -16.09
C SER A 168 -26.21 2.08 -15.46
N LEU A 169 -26.23 2.06 -14.14
CA LEU A 169 -27.39 2.31 -13.28
C LEU A 169 -27.31 3.73 -12.69
N LEU A 170 -28.42 4.20 -12.11
CA LEU A 170 -28.39 5.40 -11.28
C LEU A 170 -27.60 5.11 -10.00
N LYS A 171 -26.56 5.92 -9.73
CA LYS A 171 -25.62 5.72 -8.62
C LYS A 171 -26.32 5.67 -7.28
N MET A 172 -27.22 6.63 -7.03
CA MET A 172 -27.94 6.74 -5.77
C MET A 172 -28.88 5.56 -5.52
N ASP A 173 -29.53 5.04 -6.56
CA ASP A 173 -30.43 3.89 -6.44
C ASP A 173 -29.65 2.64 -6.05
N ARG A 174 -28.50 2.41 -6.70
CA ARG A 174 -27.60 1.30 -6.33
C ARG A 174 -27.08 1.44 -4.91
N TYR A 175 -26.74 2.65 -4.47
CA TYR A 175 -26.29 2.91 -3.10
C TYR A 175 -27.38 2.62 -2.07
N LYS A 176 -28.62 3.07 -2.32
CA LYS A 176 -29.77 2.76 -1.46
C LYS A 176 -30.05 1.25 -1.41
N GLN A 177 -29.94 0.56 -2.54
CA GLN A 177 -30.11 -0.89 -2.59
C GLN A 177 -29.02 -1.62 -1.77
N LYS A 178 -27.76 -1.20 -1.89
CA LYS A 178 -26.61 -1.87 -1.24
C LYS A 178 -26.53 -1.59 0.26
N PHE A 179 -26.80 -0.36 0.69
CA PHE A 179 -26.54 0.09 2.06
C PHE A 179 -27.80 0.42 2.86
N GLY A 180 -28.94 0.58 2.21
CA GLY A 180 -30.19 1.05 2.81
C GLY A 180 -30.28 2.58 2.88
N GLU A 181 -31.48 3.11 2.67
CA GLU A 181 -31.72 4.55 2.57
C GLU A 181 -31.36 5.33 3.86
N ALA A 182 -31.68 4.76 5.03
CA ALA A 182 -31.35 5.37 6.32
C ALA A 182 -29.83 5.53 6.51
N ARG A 183 -29.04 4.52 6.14
CA ARG A 183 -27.58 4.56 6.25
C ARG A 183 -26.97 5.58 5.29
N ILE A 184 -27.45 5.63 4.04
CA ILE A 184 -27.01 6.62 3.06
C ILE A 184 -27.28 8.05 3.55
N LYS A 185 -28.46 8.31 4.10
CA LYS A 185 -28.82 9.64 4.62
C LYS A 185 -27.87 10.14 5.73
N GLN A 186 -27.29 9.23 6.50
CA GLN A 186 -26.30 9.55 7.54
C GLN A 186 -24.87 9.60 7.00
N MET A 187 -24.51 8.70 6.08
CA MET A 187 -23.14 8.53 5.60
C MET A 187 -22.70 9.65 4.64
N LEU A 188 -23.56 10.08 3.73
CA LEU A 188 -23.17 11.05 2.70
C LEU A 188 -22.72 12.40 3.27
N PRO A 189 -23.43 13.04 4.23
CA PRO A 189 -22.97 14.30 4.82
C PRO A 189 -21.60 14.17 5.48
N THR A 190 -21.33 13.08 6.19
CA THR A 190 -20.02 12.82 6.81
C THR A 190 -18.93 12.70 5.75
N MET A 191 -19.18 11.95 4.66
CA MET A 191 -18.21 11.82 3.57
C MET A 191 -17.91 13.16 2.91
N MET A 192 -18.93 14.00 2.67
CA MET A 192 -18.74 15.33 2.10
C MET A 192 -17.89 16.22 3.01
N GLU A 193 -18.16 16.22 4.32
CA GLU A 193 -17.39 17.03 5.27
C GLU A 193 -15.94 16.57 5.38
N THR A 194 -15.70 15.27 5.49
CA THR A 194 -14.33 14.71 5.46
C THR A 194 -13.62 15.02 4.14
N GLY A 195 -14.29 14.83 3.01
CA GLY A 195 -13.71 15.16 1.70
C GLY A 195 -13.30 16.62 1.59
N LYS A 196 -14.16 17.53 2.05
CA LYS A 196 -13.89 18.98 2.02
C LYS A 196 -12.63 19.35 2.81
N GLN A 197 -12.36 18.68 3.93
CA GLN A 197 -11.13 18.89 4.72
C GLN A 197 -9.88 18.49 3.94
N GLU A 198 -9.99 17.49 3.07
CA GLU A 198 -8.95 17.01 2.17
C GLU A 198 -9.00 17.67 0.77
N GLY A 199 -9.82 18.72 0.59
CA GLY A 199 -9.97 19.43 -0.68
C GLY A 199 -10.81 18.71 -1.75
N ILE A 200 -11.47 17.60 -1.43
CA ILE A 200 -12.30 16.79 -2.34
C ILE A 200 -13.76 17.23 -2.25
N GLN A 201 -14.34 17.70 -3.36
CA GLN A 201 -15.74 18.10 -3.44
C GLN A 201 -16.65 16.93 -3.85
N PHE A 202 -16.89 15.99 -2.94
CA PHE A 202 -17.69 14.80 -3.25
C PHE A 202 -19.10 15.12 -3.77
N SER A 203 -19.45 14.51 -4.90
CA SER A 203 -20.77 14.50 -5.50
C SER A 203 -21.25 13.07 -5.76
N PHE A 204 -22.54 12.82 -5.46
CA PHE A 204 -23.11 11.47 -5.42
C PHE A 204 -24.20 11.21 -6.46
N GLY A 205 -24.43 12.15 -7.37
CA GLY A 205 -25.29 11.94 -8.53
C GLY A 205 -24.62 11.12 -9.63
N GLY A 206 -25.18 11.25 -10.83
CA GLY A 206 -24.73 10.52 -12.01
C GLY A 206 -25.02 9.02 -11.98
N LYS A 207 -24.23 8.30 -12.76
CA LYS A 207 -24.39 6.87 -13.02
C LYS A 207 -23.24 6.04 -12.43
N ILE A 208 -23.45 4.73 -12.34
CA ILE A 208 -22.45 3.76 -11.91
C ILE A 208 -22.59 2.46 -12.72
N GLY A 209 -21.46 1.96 -13.21
CA GLY A 209 -21.32 0.67 -13.89
C GLY A 209 -20.00 0.00 -13.49
N SER A 210 -19.67 -1.12 -14.11
CA SER A 210 -18.40 -1.82 -13.87
C SER A 210 -17.22 -0.91 -14.17
N THR A 211 -16.19 -0.94 -13.31
CA THR A 211 -14.94 -0.22 -13.51
C THR A 211 -13.87 -1.07 -14.17
N PHE A 212 -14.23 -2.25 -14.68
CA PHE A 212 -13.31 -3.20 -15.29
C PHE A 212 -12.51 -2.58 -16.45
N ASP A 213 -13.17 -1.86 -17.36
CA ASP A 213 -12.49 -1.19 -18.46
C ASP A 213 -11.68 0.04 -18.00
N SER A 214 -12.08 0.71 -16.92
CA SER A 214 -11.27 1.75 -16.30
C SER A 214 -9.96 1.17 -15.73
N HIS A 215 -10.02 -0.01 -15.09
CA HIS A 215 -8.84 -0.73 -14.62
C HIS A 215 -7.96 -1.23 -15.77
N ARG A 216 -8.58 -1.76 -16.84
CA ARG A 216 -7.85 -2.13 -18.06
C ARG A 216 -7.11 -0.95 -18.67
N LEU A 217 -7.71 0.23 -18.71
CA LEU A 217 -7.07 1.43 -19.24
C LEU A 217 -5.90 1.90 -18.37
N LEU A 218 -6.04 1.86 -17.03
CA LEU A 218 -4.93 2.13 -16.11
C LEU A 218 -3.75 1.18 -16.34
N TYR A 219 -4.04 -0.11 -16.53
CA TYR A 219 -3.01 -1.10 -16.82
C TYR A 219 -2.37 -0.89 -18.18
N TYR A 220 -3.16 -0.56 -19.21
CA TYR A 220 -2.68 -0.25 -20.56
C TYR A 220 -1.69 0.91 -20.55
N VAL A 221 -2.00 2.03 -19.89
CA VAL A 221 -1.06 3.17 -19.82
C VAL A 221 0.17 2.85 -18.99
N LYS A 222 0.04 1.97 -17.98
CA LYS A 222 1.17 1.47 -17.18
C LYS A 222 2.17 0.65 -18.01
N GLN A 223 1.74 -0.01 -19.08
CA GLN A 223 2.65 -0.79 -19.95
C GLN A 223 3.51 0.07 -20.89
N GLN A 224 3.28 1.38 -20.94
CA GLN A 224 4.03 2.28 -21.80
C GLN A 224 5.29 2.83 -21.09
N GLU A 225 6.13 3.55 -21.85
CA GLU A 225 7.22 4.34 -21.26
C GLU A 225 6.65 5.38 -20.26
N ASN A 226 7.32 5.53 -19.11
CA ASN A 226 6.85 6.32 -17.97
C ASN A 226 5.44 5.91 -17.49
N GLY A 227 5.22 4.59 -17.48
CA GLY A 227 3.91 3.99 -17.24
C GLY A 227 3.33 4.26 -15.86
N GLU A 228 4.13 4.24 -14.80
CA GLU A 228 3.64 4.58 -13.44
C GLU A 228 3.16 6.02 -13.38
N GLN A 229 3.91 6.95 -13.96
CA GLN A 229 3.55 8.36 -13.98
C GLN A 229 2.25 8.59 -14.76
N LYS A 230 2.09 7.92 -15.91
CA LYS A 230 0.84 7.95 -16.69
C LYS A 230 -0.33 7.33 -15.94
N GLN A 231 -0.10 6.19 -15.26
CA GLN A 231 -1.11 5.54 -14.43
C GLN A 231 -1.57 6.46 -13.30
N ASN A 232 -0.62 7.11 -12.62
CA ASN A 232 -0.88 8.05 -11.53
C ASN A 232 -1.60 9.33 -12.01
N ALA A 233 -1.25 9.85 -13.18
CA ALA A 233 -1.98 10.95 -13.78
C ALA A 233 -3.43 10.54 -14.13
N LEU A 234 -3.61 9.38 -14.76
CA LEU A 234 -4.93 8.93 -15.21
C LEU A 234 -5.86 8.60 -14.03
N ILE A 235 -5.38 7.92 -12.99
CA ILE A 235 -6.19 7.59 -11.81
C ILE A 235 -6.73 8.86 -11.14
N ASN A 236 -5.94 9.93 -11.07
CA ASN A 236 -6.37 11.21 -10.50
C ASN A 236 -7.48 11.86 -11.35
N VAL A 237 -7.35 11.82 -12.69
CA VAL A 237 -8.41 12.30 -13.60
C VAL A 237 -9.69 11.48 -13.41
N LEU A 238 -9.59 10.15 -13.31
CA LEU A 238 -10.73 9.27 -13.12
C LEU A 238 -11.39 9.42 -11.74
N PHE A 239 -10.60 9.64 -10.68
CA PHE A 239 -11.11 9.96 -9.35
C PHE A 239 -11.91 11.26 -9.37
N ARG A 240 -11.35 12.35 -9.93
CA ARG A 240 -12.06 13.61 -10.08
C ARG A 240 -13.34 13.45 -10.91
N ALA A 241 -13.27 12.74 -12.03
CA ALA A 241 -14.41 12.48 -12.90
C ALA A 241 -15.55 11.76 -12.15
N TYR A 242 -15.22 10.74 -11.36
CA TYR A 242 -16.21 9.94 -10.64
C TYR A 242 -16.75 10.58 -9.36
N PHE A 243 -15.84 11.11 -8.53
CA PHE A 243 -16.13 11.59 -7.19
C PHE A 243 -16.61 13.03 -7.16
N GLU A 244 -16.22 13.88 -8.12
CA GLU A 244 -16.55 15.31 -8.08
C GLU A 244 -17.44 15.73 -9.27
N GLN A 245 -17.31 15.06 -10.42
CA GLN A 245 -17.98 15.46 -11.66
C GLN A 245 -19.11 14.53 -12.09
N GLU A 246 -19.45 13.55 -11.25
CA GLU A 246 -20.56 12.59 -11.45
C GLU A 246 -20.50 11.80 -12.76
N GLN A 247 -19.31 11.68 -13.36
CA GLN A 247 -19.12 10.98 -14.63
C GLN A 247 -19.23 9.46 -14.45
N ASP A 248 -19.66 8.80 -15.52
CA ASP A 248 -19.80 7.36 -15.60
C ASP A 248 -18.50 6.71 -16.07
N LEU A 249 -17.82 5.98 -15.18
CA LEU A 249 -16.55 5.33 -15.54
C LEU A 249 -16.71 4.03 -16.35
N ALA A 250 -17.95 3.57 -16.58
CA ALA A 250 -18.23 2.49 -17.53
C ALA A 250 -18.39 3.03 -18.98
N ASP A 251 -18.55 4.35 -19.16
CA ASP A 251 -18.66 4.95 -20.49
C ASP A 251 -17.28 5.14 -21.12
N HIS A 252 -17.04 4.44 -22.25
CA HIS A 252 -15.79 4.56 -23.01
C HIS A 252 -15.48 5.98 -23.46
N GLN A 253 -16.49 6.83 -23.72
CA GLN A 253 -16.24 8.23 -24.08
C GLN A 253 -15.67 9.04 -22.91
N VAL A 254 -16.08 8.74 -21.68
CA VAL A 254 -15.49 9.34 -20.47
C VAL A 254 -14.04 8.87 -20.33
N LEU A 255 -13.77 7.58 -20.53
CA LEU A 255 -12.42 7.02 -20.44
C LEU A 255 -11.47 7.56 -21.51
N ILE A 256 -11.93 7.73 -22.75
CA ILE A 256 -11.14 8.32 -23.85
C ILE A 256 -10.76 9.76 -23.50
N LYS A 257 -11.72 10.59 -23.08
CA LYS A 257 -11.45 11.98 -22.68
C LYS A 257 -10.48 12.07 -21.51
N ALA A 258 -10.65 11.20 -20.51
CA ALA A 258 -9.74 11.14 -19.37
C ALA A 258 -8.30 10.79 -19.78
N ALA A 259 -8.13 9.90 -20.77
CA ALA A 259 -6.82 9.57 -21.31
C ALA A 259 -6.22 10.70 -22.16
N GLU A 260 -7.03 11.40 -22.95
CA GLU A 260 -6.60 12.58 -23.72
C GLU A 260 -6.10 13.72 -22.81
N GLU A 261 -6.72 13.91 -21.63
CA GLU A 261 -6.26 14.91 -20.64
C GLU A 261 -4.84 14.67 -20.15
N ILE A 262 -4.37 13.42 -20.15
CA ILE A 262 -2.98 13.07 -19.80
C ILE A 262 -2.08 12.88 -21.03
N GLY A 263 -2.53 13.31 -22.20
CA GLY A 263 -1.76 13.31 -23.45
C GLY A 263 -1.75 11.98 -24.20
N GLN A 264 -2.66 11.04 -23.92
CA GLN A 264 -2.81 9.83 -24.73
C GLN A 264 -3.55 10.13 -26.05
N ASP A 265 -3.29 9.32 -27.08
CA ASP A 265 -4.04 9.40 -28.34
C ASP A 265 -5.43 8.76 -28.16
N GLY A 266 -6.49 9.57 -28.24
CA GLY A 266 -7.86 9.12 -28.06
C GLY A 266 -8.32 8.04 -29.05
N ASN A 267 -7.80 8.02 -30.28
CA ASN A 267 -8.12 6.97 -31.25
C ASN A 267 -7.47 5.64 -30.87
N GLN A 268 -6.21 5.67 -30.39
CA GLN A 268 -5.54 4.46 -29.90
C GLN A 268 -6.24 3.91 -28.66
N VAL A 269 -6.63 4.79 -27.73
CA VAL A 269 -7.39 4.40 -26.53
C VAL A 269 -8.75 3.81 -26.90
N LYS A 270 -9.45 4.42 -27.87
CA LYS A 270 -10.72 3.87 -28.39
C LYS A 270 -10.54 2.47 -28.97
N GLN A 271 -9.53 2.25 -29.80
CA GLN A 271 -9.22 0.94 -30.37
C GLN A 271 -8.90 -0.09 -29.27
N PHE A 272 -8.11 0.32 -28.27
CA PHE A 272 -7.81 -0.51 -27.11
C PHE A 272 -9.07 -0.92 -26.33
N LEU A 273 -9.95 0.03 -26.00
CA LEU A 273 -11.19 -0.24 -25.25
C LEU A 273 -12.15 -1.16 -25.99
N GLN A 274 -12.13 -1.13 -27.33
CA GLN A 274 -12.90 -2.03 -28.20
C GLN A 274 -12.29 -3.43 -28.35
N SER A 275 -11.07 -3.64 -27.87
CA SER A 275 -10.34 -4.91 -27.96
C SER A 275 -10.48 -5.76 -26.71
N ASP A 276 -9.93 -6.98 -26.75
CA ASP A 276 -9.79 -7.88 -25.59
C ASP A 276 -8.45 -7.73 -24.85
N GLN A 277 -7.60 -6.79 -25.25
CA GLN A 277 -6.27 -6.61 -24.67
C GLN A 277 -6.37 -6.35 -23.15
N TYR A 278 -5.54 -7.06 -22.38
CA TYR A 278 -5.45 -7.00 -20.92
C TYR A 278 -6.71 -7.44 -20.13
N LYS A 279 -7.72 -8.04 -20.78
CA LYS A 279 -8.90 -8.56 -20.06
C LYS A 279 -8.52 -9.67 -19.08
N LYS A 280 -7.62 -10.57 -19.47
CA LYS A 280 -7.22 -11.70 -18.63
C LYS A 280 -6.42 -11.21 -17.42
N GLU A 281 -5.45 -10.34 -17.66
CA GLU A 281 -4.53 -9.80 -16.67
C GLU A 281 -5.28 -9.06 -15.56
N ILE A 282 -6.24 -8.20 -15.93
CA ILE A 282 -7.08 -7.50 -14.95
C ILE A 282 -8.01 -8.46 -14.21
N GLN A 283 -8.58 -9.45 -14.90
CA GLN A 283 -9.45 -10.43 -14.25
C GLN A 283 -8.66 -11.27 -13.23
N ASP A 284 -7.43 -11.66 -13.57
CA ASP A 284 -6.54 -12.40 -12.67
C ASP A 284 -6.13 -11.52 -11.48
N GLU A 285 -5.75 -10.26 -11.69
CA GLU A 285 -5.41 -9.31 -10.61
C GLU A 285 -6.57 -9.09 -9.62
N ILE A 286 -7.79 -8.90 -10.12
CA ILE A 286 -8.99 -8.75 -9.29
C ILE A 286 -9.27 -10.04 -8.50
N ASN A 287 -9.21 -11.20 -9.16
CA ASN A 287 -9.45 -12.49 -8.52
C ASN A 287 -8.42 -12.78 -7.42
N HIS A 288 -7.14 -12.51 -7.71
CA HIS A 288 -6.04 -12.76 -6.79
C HIS A 288 -6.17 -11.90 -5.52
N SER A 289 -6.52 -10.62 -5.68
CA SER A 289 -6.79 -9.72 -4.54
C SER A 289 -7.85 -10.25 -3.59
N GLN A 290 -8.89 -10.91 -4.12
CA GLN A 290 -9.95 -11.51 -3.30
C GLN A 290 -9.51 -12.81 -2.62
N GLN A 291 -8.73 -13.63 -3.32
CA GLN A 291 -8.20 -14.88 -2.77
C GLN A 291 -7.29 -14.62 -1.55
N GLU A 292 -6.63 -13.46 -1.52
CA GLU A 292 -5.73 -13.05 -0.45
C GLU A 292 -6.48 -12.35 0.69
N GLY A 293 -7.82 -12.36 0.67
CA GLY A 293 -8.65 -11.87 1.76
C GLY A 293 -8.86 -10.36 1.79
N ILE A 294 -8.43 -9.63 0.76
CA ILE A 294 -8.71 -8.20 0.64
C ILE A 294 -10.23 -8.03 0.42
N SER A 295 -10.90 -7.53 1.45
CA SER A 295 -12.36 -7.37 1.49
C SER A 295 -12.84 -5.93 1.32
N GLY A 296 -11.90 -4.99 1.18
CA GLY A 296 -12.18 -3.57 1.04
C GLY A 296 -10.95 -2.77 0.66
N VAL A 297 -11.19 -1.54 0.20
CA VAL A 297 -10.17 -0.61 -0.28
C VAL A 297 -10.44 0.82 0.25
N PRO A 298 -9.44 1.72 0.28
CA PRO A 298 -8.04 1.48 -0.09
C PRO A 298 -7.38 0.45 0.83
N HIS A 299 -6.46 -0.33 0.27
CA HIS A 299 -5.65 -1.29 1.01
C HIS A 299 -4.19 -1.04 0.60
N PHE A 300 -3.28 -1.12 1.56
CA PHE A 300 -1.88 -0.79 1.37
C PHE A 300 -1.05 -1.94 1.87
N VAL A 301 -0.02 -2.30 1.11
CA VAL A 301 0.99 -3.24 1.57
C VAL A 301 2.35 -2.57 1.51
N ILE A 302 3.03 -2.57 2.65
CA ILE A 302 4.28 -1.84 2.87
C ILE A 302 5.37 -2.87 3.16
N ASN A 303 6.42 -2.85 2.33
CA ASN A 303 7.58 -3.75 2.38
C ASN A 303 7.23 -5.23 2.53
N ASP A 304 6.10 -5.69 1.97
CA ASP A 304 5.71 -7.11 2.06
C ASP A 304 5.62 -7.61 3.54
N LYS A 305 5.40 -6.69 4.49
CA LYS A 305 5.48 -6.94 5.94
C LYS A 305 4.27 -6.41 6.69
N VAL A 306 3.76 -5.26 6.27
CA VAL A 306 2.68 -4.57 6.97
C VAL A 306 1.56 -4.29 5.99
N GLU A 307 0.37 -4.78 6.31
CA GLU A 307 -0.86 -4.45 5.61
C GLU A 307 -1.62 -3.39 6.41
N LEU A 308 -2.23 -2.44 5.70
CA LEU A 308 -3.05 -1.39 6.26
C LEU A 308 -4.33 -1.26 5.42
N SER A 309 -5.50 -1.34 6.06
CA SER A 309 -6.79 -1.32 5.38
C SER A 309 -7.59 -0.07 5.74
N GLY A 310 -8.20 0.56 4.74
CA GLY A 310 -9.00 1.76 4.86
C GLY A 310 -8.20 3.06 4.74
N ALA A 311 -8.92 4.17 4.64
CA ALA A 311 -8.35 5.51 4.71
C ALA A 311 -7.97 5.82 6.17
N GLN A 312 -6.74 5.49 6.53
CA GLN A 312 -6.21 5.63 7.89
C GLN A 312 -5.55 7.00 8.09
N ASP A 313 -5.49 7.45 9.34
CA ASP A 313 -4.80 8.69 9.69
C ASP A 313 -3.30 8.62 9.37
N PRO A 314 -2.64 9.75 9.06
CA PRO A 314 -1.20 9.79 8.79
C PRO A 314 -0.33 9.15 9.89
N GLN A 315 -0.77 9.24 11.16
CA GLN A 315 -0.08 8.61 12.29
C GLN A 315 -0.07 7.07 12.21
N GLN A 316 -1.11 6.45 11.65
CA GLN A 316 -1.16 5.00 11.44
C GLN A 316 -0.17 4.59 10.33
N PHE A 317 -0.06 5.39 9.28
CA PHE A 317 0.95 5.17 8.23
C PHE A 317 2.37 5.27 8.80
N LEU A 318 2.68 6.29 9.62
CA LEU A 318 4.00 6.40 10.27
C LEU A 318 4.34 5.17 11.12
N GLN A 319 3.37 4.64 11.87
CA GLN A 319 3.56 3.42 12.63
C GLN A 319 3.76 2.20 11.73
N ALA A 320 3.00 2.10 10.63
CA ALA A 320 3.11 1.03 9.66
C ALA A 320 4.50 1.03 8.99
N PHE A 321 4.99 2.20 8.58
CA PHE A 321 6.33 2.36 8.01
C PHE A 321 7.44 1.96 8.99
N ARG A 322 7.35 2.36 10.27
CA ARG A 322 8.30 1.92 11.29
C ARG A 322 8.30 0.40 11.48
N LYS A 323 7.12 -0.24 11.53
CA LYS A 323 6.99 -1.70 11.63
C LYS A 323 7.53 -2.42 10.38
N ALA A 324 7.40 -1.80 9.22
CA ALA A 324 7.96 -2.27 7.95
C ALA A 324 9.50 -2.14 7.88
N GLY A 325 10.13 -1.52 8.89
CA GLY A 325 11.57 -1.31 8.97
C GLY A 325 12.05 -0.12 8.14
N ILE A 326 11.16 0.82 7.79
CA ILE A 326 11.53 2.07 7.14
C ILE A 326 12.06 3.02 8.23
N ALA A 327 13.34 3.37 8.12
CA ALA A 327 13.96 4.40 8.94
C ALA A 327 13.62 5.79 8.38
N PHE A 328 13.32 6.74 9.26
CA PHE A 328 13.04 8.15 8.93
C PHE A 328 14.11 9.05 9.53
#